data_AF-A0A1I2WTT3-F1
#
_entry.id   AF-A0A1I2WTT3-F1
#
_cell.length_a   1.000
_cell.length_b   1.000
_cell.length_c   1.000
_cell.angle_alpha   90.00
_cell.angle_beta   90.00
_cell.angle_gamma   90.00
#
_symmetry.space_group_name_H-M   'P 1'
#
loop_
_entity.id
_entity.type
_entity.pdbx_description
1 polymer ?
#
loop_
_entity_poly.entity_id
_entity_poly.type
_entity_poly.pdbx_seq_one_letter_code
_entity_poly.pdbx_strand_id
1 'polypeptide(L)' 'MRAAEVDDAALAEKIGDLSAFTVRKLRYRERGPSIRVAARIEELSGGMVRAPDLQPVKSRRTPAEASS' A
#
# COMPACT_ATOMS: atom_id res chain seq x y z
N MET A 1 -8.33 -2.04 5.80
CA MET A 1 -8.75 -1.65 4.42
C MET A 1 -9.85 -2.50 3.80
N ARG A 2 -9.91 -3.84 3.99
CA ARG A 2 -10.89 -4.69 3.28
C ARG A 2 -12.37 -4.44 3.63
N ALA A 3 -12.64 -3.81 4.76
CA ALA A 3 -14.00 -3.63 5.27
C ALA A 3 -14.71 -2.36 4.76
N ALA A 4 -14.01 -1.49 4.02
CA ALA A 4 -14.62 -0.29 3.48
C ALA A 4 -14.72 -0.44 1.96
N GLU A 5 -15.93 -0.35 1.41
CA GLU A 5 -16.23 -0.27 -0.04
C GLU A 5 -15.70 1.05 -0.63
N VAL A 6 -14.40 1.30 -0.45
CA VAL A 6 -13.73 2.46 -0.99
C VAL A 6 -13.32 2.11 -2.41
N ASP A 7 -13.76 2.92 -3.36
CA ASP A 7 -13.29 2.87 -4.74
C ASP A 7 -11.76 3.08 -4.79
N ASP A 8 -11.07 2.15 -5.46
CA ASP A 8 -9.61 2.16 -5.57
C ASP A 8 -9.13 3.41 -6.31
N ALA A 9 -9.90 3.93 -7.27
CA ALA A 9 -9.57 5.15 -8.00
C ALA A 9 -9.68 6.40 -7.09
N ALA A 10 -10.79 6.54 -6.37
CA ALA A 10 -10.96 7.63 -5.42
C ALA A 10 -9.89 7.62 -4.31
N LEU A 11 -9.45 6.43 -3.86
CA LEU A 11 -8.39 6.32 -2.87
C LEU A 11 -7.02 6.68 -3.46
N ALA A 12 -6.75 6.32 -4.71
CA ALA A 12 -5.55 6.70 -5.43
C ALA A 12 -5.38 8.23 -5.52
N GLU A 13 -6.44 8.94 -5.91
CA GLU A 13 -6.48 10.41 -5.96
C GLU A 13 -6.18 11.04 -4.60
N LYS A 14 -6.76 10.48 -3.51
CA LYS A 14 -6.56 11.02 -2.15
C LYS A 14 -5.15 10.78 -1.59
N ILE A 15 -4.52 9.66 -1.95
CA ILE A 15 -3.16 9.34 -1.53
C ILE A 15 -2.14 10.17 -2.33
N GLY A 16 -2.42 10.43 -3.61
CA GLY A 16 -1.56 11.19 -4.52
C GLY A 16 -0.57 10.30 -5.28
N ASP A 17 -0.45 10.52 -6.59
CA ASP A 17 0.48 9.83 -7.52
C ASP A 17 0.43 8.29 -7.49
N LEU A 18 -0.70 7.71 -7.10
CA LEU A 18 -0.92 6.27 -7.19
C LEU A 18 -1.96 5.94 -8.25
N SER A 19 -1.72 4.86 -9.00
CA SER A 19 -2.77 4.25 -9.81
C SER A 19 -3.72 3.42 -8.94
N ALA A 20 -4.98 3.28 -9.38
CA ALA A 20 -5.94 2.36 -8.77
C ALA A 20 -5.38 0.93 -8.67
N PHE A 21 -4.60 0.51 -9.66
CA PHE A 21 -3.92 -0.79 -9.65
C PHE A 21 -2.89 -0.91 -8.51
N THR A 22 -2.14 0.15 -8.22
CA THR A 22 -1.21 0.17 -7.08
C THR A 22 -1.96 0.10 -5.76
N VAL A 23 -3.05 0.86 -5.62
CA VAL A 23 -3.92 0.80 -4.43
C VAL A 23 -4.44 -0.61 -4.21
N ARG A 24 -4.91 -1.26 -5.27
CA ARG A 24 -5.36 -2.65 -5.23
C ARG A 24 -4.28 -3.60 -4.70
N LYS A 25 -3.05 -3.47 -5.17
CA LYS A 25 -1.91 -4.27 -4.66
C LYS A 25 -1.59 -4.02 -3.19
N LEU A 26 -1.73 -2.78 -2.71
CA LEU A 26 -1.57 -2.45 -1.29
C LEU A 26 -2.69 -3.07 -0.45
N ARG A 27 -3.94 -2.96 -0.91
CA ARG A 27 -5.13 -3.55 -0.27
C ARG A 27 -5.03 -5.07 -0.13
N TYR A 28 -4.51 -5.75 -1.15
CA TYR A 28 -4.29 -7.20 -1.14
C TYR A 28 -2.92 -7.60 -0.57
N ARG A 29 -2.11 -6.63 -0.11
CA ARG A 29 -0.78 -6.86 0.49
C ARG A 29 0.13 -7.69 -0.43
N GLU A 30 0.02 -7.45 -1.75
CA GLU A 30 0.90 -8.02 -2.77
C GLU A 30 2.23 -7.25 -2.87
N ARG A 31 2.20 -5.96 -2.50
CA ARG A 31 3.35 -5.07 -2.38
C ARG A 31 3.20 -4.20 -1.14
N GLY A 32 4.34 -3.76 -0.60
CA GLY A 32 4.38 -2.84 0.52
C GLY A 32 4.32 -1.40 0.04
N PRO A 33 3.78 -0.49 0.86
CA PRO A 33 3.80 0.95 0.57
C PRO A 33 5.20 1.52 0.77
N SER A 34 5.49 2.64 0.11
CA SER A 34 6.58 3.52 0.54
C SER A 34 6.23 4.18 1.87
N ILE A 35 7.22 4.72 2.59
CA ILE A 35 7.00 5.43 3.87
C ILE A 35 5.99 6.58 3.70
N ARG A 36 6.11 7.36 2.62
CA ARG A 36 5.19 8.47 2.32
C ARG A 36 3.76 7.99 2.10
N VAL A 37 3.59 6.93 1.32
CA VAL A 37 2.27 6.33 1.04
C VAL A 37 1.65 5.76 2.31
N ALA A 38 2.44 5.10 3.15
CA ALA A 38 1.96 4.55 4.42
C ALA A 38 1.48 5.67 5.36
N ALA A 39 2.28 6.74 5.53
CA ALA A 39 1.90 7.89 6.34
C ALA A 39 0.61 8.56 5.84
N ARG A 40 0.47 8.71 4.52
CA ARG A 40 -0.74 9.31 3.93
C ARG A 40 -1.98 8.44 4.12
N ILE A 41 -1.85 7.13 3.98
CA ILE A 41 -2.93 6.18 4.26
C ILE A 41 -3.34 6.23 5.74
N GLU A 42 -2.36 6.29 6.64
CA GLU A 42 -2.61 6.34 8.08
C GLU A 42 -3.37 7.62 8.46
N GLU A 43 -2.97 8.77 7.90
CA GLU A 43 -3.66 10.05 8.05
C GLU A 43 -5.10 9.99 7.53
N LEU A 44 -5.31 9.53 6.29
CA LEU A 44 -6.65 9.42 5.68
C LEU A 44 -7.58 8.46 6.43
N SER A 45 -7.01 7.46 7.12
CA SER A 45 -7.76 6.48 7.88
C SER A 45 -7.92 6.83 9.36
N GLY A 46 -7.41 7.98 9.81
CA GLY A 46 -7.43 8.36 11.23
C GLY A 46 -6.70 7.34 12.12
N GLY A 47 -5.66 6.69 11.62
CA GLY A 47 -4.88 5.69 12.36
C GLY A 47 -5.48 4.28 12.38
N MET A 48 -6.60 4.03 11.69
CA MET A 48 -7.23 2.70 11.59
C MET A 48 -6.43 1.73 10.71
N VAL A 49 -5.60 2.24 9.81
CA VAL A 49 -4.70 1.45 8.96
C VAL A 49 -3.29 1.99 9.14
N ARG A 50 -2.41 1.17 9.72
CA ARG A 50 -1.01 1.55 9.97
C ARG A 50 -0.07 0.88 8.98
N ALA A 51 1.16 1.38 8.90
CA ALA A 51 2.18 0.83 8.02
C ALA A 51 2.37 -0.72 8.12
N PRO A 52 2.34 -1.36 9.31
CA PRO A 52 2.45 -2.82 9.42
C PRO A 52 1.29 -3.58 8.77
N ASP A 53 0.09 -3.00 8.73
CA ASP A 53 -1.11 -3.63 8.14
C ASP A 53 -1.02 -3.73 6.62
N LEU A 54 -0.15 -2.92 6.01
CA LEU A 54 0.06 -2.82 4.58
C LEU A 54 1.27 -3.63 4.11
N GLN A 55 2.05 -4.22 5.02
CA GLN A 55 3.23 -4.99 4.66
C GLN A 55 2.84 -6.26 3.90
N PRO A 56 3.61 -6.69 2.88
CA PRO A 56 3.31 -7.90 2.12
C PRO A 56 3.15 -9.14 3.00
N VAL A 57 2.18 -10.01 2.69
CA VAL A 57 1.99 -11.27 3.43
C VAL A 57 3.10 -12.28 3.13
N LYS A 58 3.64 -12.25 1.90
CA LYS A 58 4.84 -13.00 1.53
C LYS A 58 5.98 -12.00 1.37
N SER A 59 7.03 -12.15 2.17
CA SER A 59 8.28 -11.41 1.95
C SER A 59 8.79 -11.79 0.57
N ARG A 60 8.62 -10.89 -0.40
CA ARG A 60 9.17 -11.06 -1.74
C ARG A 60 10.68 -10.93 -1.57
N ARG A 61 11.37 -12.04 -1.30
CA ARG A 61 12.83 -12.11 -1.41
C ARG A 61 13.15 -11.70 -2.84
N THR A 62 13.58 -10.47 -3.03
CA THR A 62 14.34 -10.12 -4.22
C THR A 62 15.60 -10.99 -4.14
N PRO A 63 15.92 -11.81 -5.17
CA PRO A 63 17.29 -12.26 -5.31
C PRO A 63 18.10 -10.97 -5.38
N ALA A 64 19.01 -10.77 -4.43
CA ALA A 64 20.07 -9.81 -4.65
C ALA A 64 20.81 -10.36 -5.86
N GLU A 65 20.61 -9.77 -7.04
CA GLU A 65 21.47 -10.03 -8.17
C GLU A 65 22.87 -9.63 -7.73
N ALA A 66 23.68 -10.66 -7.48
CA ALA A 66 25.11 -10.57 -7.57
C ALA A 66 25.42 -9.99 -8.95
N SER A 67 26.04 -8.83 -8.99
CA SER A 67 26.78 -8.38 -10.15
C SER A 67 28.01 -7.65 -9.63
N SER A 68 29.12 -8.21 -10.06
CA SER A 68 30.53 -8.00 -9.75
C SER A 68 31.02 -6.56 -9.80
#